data_AF-F0GL08-F1
#
_entry.id   AF-F0GL08-F1
#
_cell.length_a   1.000
_cell.length_b   1.000
_cell.length_c   1.000
_cell.angle_alpha   90.00
_cell.angle_beta   90.00
_cell.angle_gamma   90.00
#
_symmetry.space_group_name_H-M   'P 1'
#
loop_
_entity.id
_entity.type
_entity.pdbx_description
1 polymer ?
#
loop_
_entity_poly.entity_id
_entity_poly.type
_entity_poly.pdbx_seq_one_letter_code
_entity_poly.pdbx_strand_id
1 'polypeptide(L)'
;AARARSAGPVRAVDGRRRFEAVHRFASFRENKTMGKPLLGQMMDMPLLVSSLIAHAARHAGDTEIVSKRVEGDLHRYTYRDCERRAKQLAQALA
;
A
#
# COMPACT_ATOMS: atom_id res chain seq x y z
N ALA A 1 -38.65 2.58 59.45
CA ALA A 1 -37.74 2.88 58.34
C ALA A 1 -37.26 1.56 57.71
N ALA A 2 -37.89 1.11 56.62
CA ALA A 2 -37.40 0.03 55.76
C ALA A 2 -38.16 0.14 54.43
N ARG A 3 -37.43 0.50 53.36
CA ARG A 3 -37.96 0.95 52.07
C ARG A 3 -38.27 -0.26 51.18
N ALA A 4 -39.54 -0.42 50.79
CA ALA A 4 -40.00 -1.44 49.85
C ALA A 4 -39.33 -1.26 48.47
N ARG A 5 -38.79 -2.35 47.92
CA ARG A 5 -38.31 -2.43 46.53
C ARG A 5 -39.49 -2.81 45.63
N SER A 6 -40.02 -1.86 44.88
CA SER A 6 -40.99 -2.11 43.81
C SER A 6 -40.27 -2.62 42.56
N ALA A 7 -40.65 -3.81 42.11
CA ALA A 7 -40.23 -4.39 40.84
C ALA A 7 -40.74 -3.53 39.67
N GLY A 8 -39.82 -2.96 38.90
CA GLY A 8 -40.10 -2.33 37.61
C GLY A 8 -39.85 -3.32 36.46
N PRO A 9 -40.59 -3.22 35.34
CA PRO A 9 -40.57 -4.25 34.30
C PRO A 9 -39.29 -4.24 33.46
N VAL A 10 -38.92 -5.46 33.12
CA VAL A 10 -37.85 -5.93 32.25
C VAL A 10 -37.76 -5.09 30.97
N ARG A 11 -36.59 -4.50 30.70
CA ARG A 11 -36.28 -3.79 29.45
C ARG A 11 -36.44 -4.71 28.24
N ALA A 12 -37.39 -4.39 27.37
CA ALA A 12 -37.37 -4.87 25.99
C ALA A 12 -36.14 -4.28 25.29
N VAL A 13 -35.15 -5.12 24.97
CA VAL A 13 -34.02 -4.74 24.14
C VAL A 13 -34.50 -4.78 22.69
N ASP A 14 -34.93 -3.63 22.18
CA ASP A 14 -35.30 -3.46 20.78
C ASP A 14 -34.05 -3.46 19.89
N GLY A 15 -33.95 -4.50 19.07
CA GLY A 15 -32.82 -4.82 18.20
C GLY A 15 -32.78 -4.01 16.90
N ARG A 16 -32.92 -2.68 16.95
CA ARG A 16 -32.82 -1.81 15.77
C ARG A 16 -32.35 -0.39 16.07
N ARG A 17 -31.08 -0.19 16.48
CA ARG A 17 -30.34 1.06 16.16
C ARG A 17 -28.86 0.75 15.95
N ARG A 18 -28.58 0.45 14.69
CA ARG A 18 -27.27 0.16 14.12
C ARG A 18 -26.88 1.41 13.32
N PHE A 19 -25.64 1.89 13.53
CA PHE A 19 -24.86 2.82 12.69
C PHE A 19 -25.30 4.29 12.57
N GLU A 20 -24.84 5.16 13.47
CA GLU A 20 -24.50 6.57 13.17
C GLU A 20 -23.56 7.13 14.24
N ALA A 21 -22.27 6.77 14.21
CA ALA A 21 -21.25 7.38 15.08
C ALA A 21 -19.80 7.19 14.58
N VAL A 22 -19.53 7.40 13.28
CA VAL A 22 -18.15 7.33 12.74
C VAL A 22 -17.67 8.63 12.06
N HIS A 23 -18.54 9.62 11.84
CA HIS A 23 -18.16 10.83 11.08
C HIS A 23 -17.78 12.08 11.89
N ARG A 24 -17.60 11.99 13.22
CA ARG A 24 -17.33 13.17 14.07
C ARG A 24 -15.97 13.14 14.77
N PHE A 25 -14.91 12.81 14.03
CA PHE A 25 -13.52 12.92 14.53
C PHE A 25 -12.56 13.71 13.62
N ALA A 26 -13.03 14.28 12.50
CA ALA A 26 -12.15 14.88 11.49
C ALA A 26 -12.26 16.41 11.32
N SER A 27 -12.63 17.17 12.36
CA SER A 27 -12.63 18.64 12.28
C SER A 27 -12.12 19.29 13.57
N PHE A 28 -10.87 19.00 13.94
CA PHE A 28 -10.08 19.88 14.80
C PHE A 28 -8.60 19.77 14.42
N ARG A 29 -8.25 20.26 13.23
CA ARG A 29 -6.86 20.62 12.91
C ARG A 29 -6.83 22.12 12.69
N GLU A 30 -6.40 22.78 13.76
CA GLU A 30 -6.25 24.22 13.89
C GLU A 30 -5.28 24.78 12.85
N ASN A 31 -5.70 25.88 12.23
CA ASN A 31 -4.96 26.63 11.25
C ASN A 31 -3.78 27.33 11.93
N LYS A 32 -2.56 26.80 11.74
CA LYS A 32 -1.33 27.54 12.02
C LYS A 32 -0.47 27.53 10.76
N THR A 33 -0.68 28.49 9.86
CA THR A 33 0.27 28.80 8.78
C THR A 33 1.47 29.54 9.38
N MET A 34 2.22 28.87 10.25
CA MET A 34 3.54 29.32 10.66
C MET A 34 4.53 28.80 9.62
N GLY A 35 4.73 29.58 8.56
CA GLY A 35 5.67 29.33 7.47
C GLY A 35 5.60 27.92 6.87
N LYS A 36 4.80 27.73 5.81
CA LYS A 36 4.96 26.53 4.96
C LYS A 36 6.43 26.49 4.54
N PRO A 37 7.20 25.44 4.91
CA PRO A 37 8.57 25.35 4.43
C PRO A 37 8.51 25.37 2.90
N LEU A 38 9.29 26.27 2.29
CA LEU A 38 9.43 26.30 0.84
C LEU A 38 10.10 24.98 0.44
N LEU A 39 9.31 24.04 -0.06
CA LEU A 39 9.81 22.76 -0.56
C LEU A 39 10.68 23.03 -1.80
N GLY A 40 11.82 22.34 -1.88
CA GLY A 40 12.69 22.42 -3.05
C GLY A 40 11.94 21.98 -4.32
N GLN A 41 12.13 22.70 -5.42
CA GLN A 41 11.55 22.38 -6.74
C GLN A 41 12.39 21.31 -7.45
N MET A 42 12.68 20.21 -6.76
CA MET A 42 13.39 19.07 -7.34
C MET A 42 12.37 18.05 -7.87
N MET A 43 12.81 17.21 -8.80
CA MET A 43 11.99 16.08 -9.24
C MET A 43 11.67 15.17 -8.06
N ASP A 44 10.39 14.89 -7.85
CA ASP A 44 9.92 13.89 -6.91
C ASP A 44 9.73 12.55 -7.65
N MET A 45 10.66 11.62 -7.44
CA MET A 45 10.64 10.29 -8.06
C MET A 45 10.87 9.22 -6.97
N PRO A 46 9.93 8.29 -6.78
CA PRO A 46 10.08 7.23 -5.78
C PRO A 46 11.17 6.23 -6.18
N LEU A 47 11.95 5.77 -5.20
CA LEU A 47 13.01 4.77 -5.37
C LEU A 47 12.44 3.35 -5.45
N LEU A 48 11.81 3.02 -6.59
CA LEU A 48 11.19 1.72 -6.81
C LEU A 48 12.18 0.69 -7.32
N VAL A 49 12.12 -0.56 -6.83
CA VAL A 49 12.95 -1.67 -7.36
C VAL A 49 12.67 -1.92 -8.84
N SER A 50 11.42 -1.77 -9.28
CA SER A 50 11.04 -1.89 -10.69
C SER A 50 11.75 -0.88 -11.59
N SER A 51 12.08 0.32 -11.07
CA SER A 51 12.79 1.35 -11.83
C SER A 51 14.23 0.94 -12.18
N LEU A 52 14.85 0.09 -11.34
CA LEU A 52 16.19 -0.42 -11.58
C LEU A 52 16.23 -1.34 -12.81
N ILE A 53 15.28 -2.27 -12.90
CA ILE A 53 15.17 -3.21 -14.04
C ILE A 53 14.85 -2.43 -15.32
N ALA A 54 13.94 -1.45 -15.25
CA ALA A 54 13.61 -0.59 -16.39
C ALA A 54 14.79 0.30 -16.83
N HIS A 55 15.66 0.71 -15.90
CA HIS A 55 16.89 1.42 -16.23
C HIS A 55 17.89 0.50 -16.92
N ALA A 56 18.11 -0.71 -16.38
CA ALA A 56 19.02 -1.70 -16.94
C ALA A 56 18.61 -2.12 -18.36
N ALA A 57 17.32 -2.37 -18.62
CA ALA A 57 16.83 -2.72 -19.95
C ALA A 57 17.04 -1.61 -21.00
N ARG A 58 17.05 -0.33 -20.58
CA ARG A 58 17.26 0.82 -21.47
C ARG A 58 18.72 1.07 -21.81
N HIS A 59 19.62 0.96 -20.82
CA HIS A 59 21.03 1.37 -20.97
C HIS A 59 21.99 0.19 -21.14
N ALA A 60 21.64 -0.96 -20.58
CA ALA A 60 22.42 -2.20 -20.60
C ALA A 60 21.57 -3.37 -21.13
N GLY A 61 20.70 -3.08 -22.10
CA GLY A 61 19.67 -4.00 -22.56
C GLY A 61 20.21 -5.31 -23.13
N ASP A 62 21.37 -5.24 -23.80
CA ASP A 62 22.01 -6.38 -24.46
C ASP A 62 23.03 -7.10 -23.54
N THR A 63 23.22 -6.61 -22.30
CA THR A 63 24.08 -7.27 -21.33
C THR A 63 23.48 -8.63 -20.92
N GLU A 64 24.31 -9.68 -21.00
CA GLU A 64 23.89 -11.03 -20.67
C GLU A 64 23.75 -11.26 -19.16
N ILE A 65 22.69 -11.96 -18.79
CA ILE A 65 22.45 -12.55 -17.49
C ILE A 65 22.60 -14.07 -17.65
N VAL A 66 23.55 -14.63 -16.91
CA VAL A 66 23.85 -16.06 -16.92
C VAL A 66 23.33 -16.69 -15.64
N SER A 67 22.42 -17.65 -15.75
CA SER A 67 21.83 -18.38 -14.63
C SER A 67 22.13 -19.87 -14.76
N LYS A 68 22.76 -20.44 -13.73
CA LYS A 68 22.95 -21.89 -13.62
C LYS A 68 21.65 -22.49 -13.07
N ARG A 69 20.99 -23.36 -13.84
CA ARG A 69 19.78 -24.04 -13.36
C ARG A 69 20.13 -25.35 -12.64
N VAL A 70 19.17 -25.87 -11.89
CA VAL A 70 19.36 -27.08 -11.05
C VAL A 70 19.40 -28.35 -11.89
N GLU A 71 18.84 -28.29 -13.09
CA GLU A 71 18.85 -29.33 -14.12
C GLU A 71 20.23 -29.45 -14.81
N GLY A 72 21.17 -28.56 -14.48
CA GLY A 72 22.56 -28.60 -14.93
C GLY A 72 22.85 -27.76 -16.18
N ASP A 73 21.86 -27.11 -16.76
CA ASP A 73 22.03 -26.25 -17.93
C ASP A 73 22.27 -24.77 -17.55
N LEU A 74 22.98 -24.08 -18.43
CA LEU A 74 23.35 -22.68 -18.27
C LEU A 74 22.39 -21.81 -19.09
N HIS A 75 21.45 -21.18 -18.41
CA HIS A 75 20.51 -20.26 -19.04
C HIS A 75 21.16 -18.90 -19.29
N ARG A 76 21.18 -18.47 -20.54
CA ARG A 76 21.61 -17.12 -20.93
C ARG A 76 20.40 -16.35 -21.47
N TYR A 77 20.27 -15.11 -21.04
CA TYR A 77 19.25 -14.17 -21.53
C TYR A 77 19.71 -12.73 -21.25
N THR A 78 19.00 -11.74 -21.75
CA THR A 78 19.41 -10.33 -21.63
C THR A 78 18.59 -9.54 -20.61
N TYR A 79 19.08 -8.37 -20.18
CA TYR A 79 18.27 -7.46 -19.34
C TYR A 79 16.96 -7.01 -19.99
N ARG A 80 16.91 -6.91 -21.33
CA ARG A 80 15.65 -6.66 -22.05
C ARG A 80 14.65 -7.80 -21.88
N ASP A 81 15.11 -9.03 -21.98
CA ASP A 81 14.26 -10.21 -21.80
C ASP A 81 13.82 -10.37 -20.34
N CYS A 82 14.70 -10.02 -19.39
CA CYS A 82 14.40 -9.96 -17.97
C CYS A 82 13.21 -9.04 -17.68
N GLU A 83 13.27 -7.82 -18.20
CA GLU A 83 12.24 -6.79 -17.98
C GLU A 83 10.87 -7.22 -18.54
N ARG A 84 10.86 -7.76 -19.76
CA ARG A 84 9.65 -8.28 -20.40
C ARG A 84 9.01 -9.39 -19.57
N ARG A 85 9.81 -10.35 -19.11
CA ARG A 85 9.34 -11.48 -18.28
C ARG A 85 8.84 -11.02 -16.91
N ALA A 86 9.55 -10.09 -16.26
CA ALA A 86 9.14 -9.54 -14.98
C ALA A 86 7.80 -8.80 -15.09
N LYS A 87 7.58 -8.03 -16.16
CA LYS A 87 6.30 -7.38 -16.44
C LYS A 87 5.16 -8.39 -16.66
N GLN A 88 5.40 -9.44 -17.44
CA GLN A 88 4.41 -10.50 -17.67
C GLN A 88 4.04 -11.20 -16.36
N LEU A 89 5.03 -11.53 -15.53
CA LEU A 89 4.79 -12.13 -14.21
C LEU A 89 3.99 -11.18 -13.31
N ALA A 90 4.33 -9.90 -13.27
CA ALA A 90 3.60 -8.91 -12.47
C ALA A 90 2.12 -8.80 -12.89
N GLN A 91 1.82 -8.86 -14.19
CA GLN A 91 0.44 -8.86 -14.70
C GLN A 91 -0.30 -10.16 -14.37
N ALA A 92 0.40 -11.30 -14.35
CA ALA A 92 -0.20 -12.59 -14.00
C ALA A 92 -0.50 -12.74 -12.49
N LEU A 93 0.18 -11.96 -11.65
CA LEU A 93 0.00 -11.96 -10.20
C LEU A 93 -0.96 -10.88 -9.69
N ALA A 94 -1.30 -9.90 -10.54
CA ALA A 94 -2.22 -8.80 -10.21
C ALA A 94 -3.68 -9.28 -10.18
#